data_AF-A0AAW1SU68-F1
#
_entry.id   AF-A0AAW1SU68-F1
#
_cell.length_a   1.000
_cell.length_b   1.000
_cell.length_c   1.000
_cell.angle_alpha   90.00
_cell.angle_beta   90.00
_cell.angle_gamma   90.00
#
_symmetry.space_group_name_H-M   'P 1'
#
loop_
_entity.id
_entity.type
_entity.pdbx_description
1 polymer ?
#
loop_
_entity_poly.entity_id
_entity_poly.type
_entity_poly.pdbx_seq_one_letter_code
_entity_poly.pdbx_strand_id
1 'polypeptide(L)'
;VPGMVGGMMRHMRSLRSMKRDNGWIHTLLEEAENERMHLLTFLELKQPSVWMRLSVLLAQGVFFNFYLLAYIISPRLCHTAVGYLEEEAVRTYTHAIRDIDEGRNPEWADKEAPEIAVEYWQLGAGAKMRHLLLAVRADEASHNHVNHVFASMDFREGANPFAKNAHIMP
;
A
#
# COMPACT_ATOMS: atom_id res chain seq x y z
N VAL A 1 -1.95 -7.12 -0.11
CA VAL A 1 -1.48 -8.48 -0.51
C VAL A 1 -0.09 -8.45 -1.15
N PRO A 2 0.20 -7.59 -2.14
CA PRO A 2 1.48 -7.58 -2.86
C PRO A 2 2.72 -7.43 -1.96
N GLY A 3 2.78 -6.37 -1.14
CA GLY A 3 3.87 -6.15 -0.19
C GLY A 3 4.08 -7.34 0.78
N MET A 4 3.00 -7.96 1.25
CA MET A 4 3.08 -9.14 2.13
C MET A 4 3.73 -10.33 1.43
N VAL A 5 3.31 -10.65 0.21
CA VAL A 5 3.90 -11.74 -0.58
C VAL A 5 5.37 -11.43 -0.91
N GLY A 6 5.67 -10.20 -1.33
CA GLY A 6 7.04 -9.78 -1.63
C GLY A 6 7.96 -9.88 -0.41
N GLY A 7 7.55 -9.29 0.72
CA GLY A 7 8.26 -9.34 1.99
C GLY A 7 8.47 -10.78 2.47
N MET A 8 7.43 -11.62 2.44
CA MET A 8 7.52 -13.05 2.79
C MET A 8 8.52 -13.80 1.89
N MET A 9 8.43 -13.63 0.58
CA MET A 9 9.31 -14.33 -0.36
C MET A 9 10.78 -13.93 -0.20
N ARG A 10 11.03 -12.65 0.06
CA ARG A 10 12.37 -12.14 0.36
C ARG A 10 12.88 -12.61 1.71
N HIS A 11 12.03 -12.62 2.74
CA HIS A 11 12.35 -13.16 4.05
C HIS A 11 12.79 -14.63 3.97
N MET A 12 11.99 -15.48 3.33
CA MET A 12 12.32 -16.90 3.15
C MET A 12 13.59 -17.10 2.32
N ARG A 13 13.86 -16.22 1.35
CA ARG A 13 15.11 -16.23 0.59
C ARG A 13 16.32 -15.87 1.46
N SER A 14 16.22 -14.82 2.27
CA SER A 14 17.29 -14.39 3.18
C SER A 14 17.66 -15.53 4.13
N LEU A 15 16.66 -16.19 4.71
CA LEU A 15 16.87 -17.34 5.60
C LEU A 15 17.56 -18.51 4.89
N ARG A 16 17.05 -18.97 3.73
CA ARG A 16 17.61 -20.15 3.05
C ARG A 16 18.99 -19.91 2.42
N SER A 17 19.34 -18.65 2.15
CA SER A 17 20.64 -18.28 1.58
C SER A 17 21.63 -17.75 2.60
N MET A 18 21.21 -17.56 3.86
CA MET A 18 22.02 -16.98 4.93
C MET A 18 22.62 -15.61 4.55
N LYS A 19 21.91 -14.83 3.73
CA LYS A 19 22.32 -13.51 3.25
C LYS A 19 21.44 -12.40 3.81
N ARG A 20 22.00 -11.20 3.93
CA ARG A 20 21.24 -9.99 4.24
C ARG A 20 20.26 -9.66 3.11
N ASP A 21 19.12 -9.10 3.48
CA ASP A 21 18.07 -8.66 2.54
C ASP A 21 18.28 -7.24 2.01
N ASN A 22 19.10 -6.44 2.70
CA ASN A 22 19.38 -5.03 2.39
C ASN A 22 18.14 -4.12 2.44
N GLY A 23 17.22 -4.38 3.37
CA GLY A 23 16.17 -3.43 3.79
C GLY A 23 14.85 -3.50 3.02
N TRP A 24 14.68 -4.45 2.10
CA TRP A 24 13.46 -4.59 1.31
C TRP A 24 12.29 -5.17 2.10
N ILE A 25 12.53 -6.19 2.93
CA ILE A 25 11.47 -6.90 3.69
C ILE A 25 10.68 -5.90 4.52
N HIS A 26 11.36 -5.02 5.25
CA HIS A 26 10.69 -4.08 6.13
C HIS A 26 9.78 -3.13 5.35
N THR A 27 10.29 -2.50 4.28
CA THR A 27 9.51 -1.60 3.42
C THR A 27 8.29 -2.30 2.81
N LEU A 28 8.42 -3.54 2.33
CA LEU A 28 7.30 -4.27 1.74
C LEU A 28 6.25 -4.69 2.77
N LEU A 29 6.65 -4.99 4.00
CA LEU A 29 5.72 -5.29 5.08
C LEU A 29 5.06 -4.02 5.62
N GLU A 30 5.78 -2.90 5.68
CA GLU A 30 5.22 -1.58 6.01
C GLU A 30 4.18 -1.15 4.97
N GLU A 31 4.44 -1.32 3.67
CA GLU A 31 3.45 -1.10 2.60
C GLU A 31 2.21 -1.96 2.82
N ALA A 32 2.38 -3.27 3.06
CA ALA A 32 1.25 -4.16 3.29
C ALA A 32 0.42 -3.80 4.55
N GLU A 33 1.07 -3.26 5.57
CA GLU A 33 0.40 -2.75 6.76
C GLU A 33 -0.35 -1.44 6.47
N ASN A 34 0.27 -0.52 5.74
CA ASN A 34 -0.34 0.75 5.36
C ASN A 34 -1.63 0.55 4.54
N GLU A 35 -1.58 -0.30 3.52
CA GLU A 35 -2.75 -0.73 2.74
C GLU A 35 -3.88 -1.33 3.60
N ARG A 36 -3.51 -2.11 4.63
CA ARG A 36 -4.47 -2.66 5.58
C ARG A 36 -5.11 -1.54 6.42
N MET A 37 -4.35 -0.52 6.79
CA MET A 37 -4.88 0.63 7.54
C MET A 37 -5.82 1.49 6.69
N HIS A 38 -5.61 1.59 5.38
CA HIS A 38 -6.58 2.18 4.45
C HIS A 38 -7.90 1.43 4.53
N LEU A 39 -7.86 0.10 4.36
CA LEU A 39 -9.06 -0.75 4.42
C LEU A 39 -9.80 -0.57 5.74
N LEU A 40 -9.11 -0.71 6.89
CA LEU A 40 -9.75 -0.59 8.20
C LEU A 40 -10.39 0.78 8.41
N THR A 41 -9.74 1.84 7.95
CA THR A 41 -10.28 3.19 7.98
C THR A 41 -11.57 3.32 7.18
N PHE A 42 -11.61 2.79 5.95
CA PHE A 42 -12.82 2.87 5.13
C PHE A 42 -13.97 1.97 5.64
N LEU A 43 -13.67 0.90 6.39
CA LEU A 43 -14.69 0.07 7.03
C LEU A 43 -15.44 0.79 8.17
N GLU A 44 -14.80 1.74 8.85
CA GLU A 44 -15.48 2.61 9.82
C GLU A 44 -16.52 3.52 9.16
N LEU A 45 -16.34 3.87 7.88
CA LEU A 45 -17.31 4.66 7.13
C LEU A 45 -18.51 3.84 6.66
N LYS A 46 -18.29 2.56 6.34
CA LYS A 46 -19.34 1.67 5.84
C LYS A 46 -19.03 0.22 6.17
N GLN A 47 -19.89 -0.37 7.00
CA GLN A 47 -19.80 -1.79 7.33
C GLN A 47 -20.08 -2.67 6.10
N PRO A 48 -19.25 -3.68 5.83
CA PRO A 48 -19.37 -4.51 4.64
C PRO A 48 -20.47 -5.55 4.82
N SER A 49 -21.25 -5.77 3.76
CA SER A 49 -22.25 -6.85 3.72
C SER A 49 -21.62 -8.23 3.74
N VAL A 50 -22.40 -9.26 4.07
CA VAL A 50 -21.94 -10.67 4.00
C VAL A 50 -21.44 -11.02 2.59
N TRP A 51 -22.12 -10.52 1.56
CA TRP A 51 -21.70 -10.70 0.17
C TRP A 51 -20.36 -10.06 -0.13
N MET A 52 -20.14 -8.81 0.32
CA MET A 52 -18.85 -8.14 0.17
C MET A 52 -17.74 -8.92 0.87
N ARG A 53 -17.98 -9.38 2.11
CA ARG A 53 -17.01 -10.19 2.86
C ARG A 53 -16.66 -11.49 2.13
N LEU A 54 -17.65 -12.19 1.57
CA LEU A 54 -17.43 -13.40 0.78
C LEU A 54 -16.66 -13.10 -0.50
N SER A 55 -17.00 -12.03 -1.21
CA SER A 55 -16.27 -11.58 -2.40
C SER A 55 -14.80 -11.27 -2.09
N VAL A 56 -14.52 -10.57 -0.98
CA VAL A 56 -13.15 -10.29 -0.53
C VAL A 56 -12.41 -11.59 -0.20
N LEU A 57 -13.04 -12.54 0.50
CA LEU A 57 -12.42 -13.84 0.80
C LEU A 57 -12.04 -14.61 -0.47
N LEU A 58 -12.95 -14.68 -1.44
CA LEU A 58 -12.70 -15.36 -2.72
C LEU A 58 -11.62 -14.64 -3.53
N ALA A 59 -11.72 -13.31 -3.65
CA ALA A 59 -10.74 -12.50 -4.36
C ALA A 59 -9.35 -12.63 -3.73
N GLN A 60 -9.26 -12.60 -2.40
CA GLN A 60 -8.01 -12.82 -1.68
C GLN A 60 -7.45 -14.22 -1.93
N GLY A 61 -8.28 -15.26 -1.90
CA GLY A 61 -7.87 -16.63 -2.20
C GLY A 61 -7.27 -16.77 -3.60
N VAL A 62 -7.93 -16.20 -4.61
CA VAL A 62 -7.43 -16.24 -6.00
C VAL A 62 -6.18 -15.36 -6.17
N PHE A 63 -6.27 -14.10 -5.76
CA PHE A 63 -5.22 -13.11 -5.99
C PHE A 63 -3.93 -13.43 -5.22
N PHE A 64 -4.03 -13.89 -3.98
CA PHE A 64 -2.85 -14.28 -3.20
C PHE A 64 -2.05 -15.39 -3.91
N ASN A 65 -2.74 -16.47 -4.32
CA ASN A 65 -2.08 -17.59 -4.98
C ASN A 65 -1.51 -17.21 -6.35
N PHE A 66 -2.29 -16.46 -7.15
CA PHE A 66 -1.82 -15.94 -8.43
C PHE A 66 -0.58 -15.05 -8.26
N TYR A 67 -0.63 -14.07 -7.35
CA TYR A 67 0.46 -13.14 -7.14
C TYR A 67 1.70 -13.82 -6.55
N LEU A 68 1.53 -14.81 -5.67
CA LEU A 68 2.63 -15.64 -5.16
C LEU A 68 3.36 -16.37 -6.30
N LEU A 69 2.63 -17.03 -7.19
CA LEU A 69 3.22 -17.71 -8.35
C LEU A 69 3.90 -16.71 -9.29
N ALA A 70 3.25 -15.57 -9.56
CA ALA A 70 3.82 -14.51 -10.38
C ALA A 70 5.13 -13.97 -9.77
N TYR A 71 5.19 -13.77 -8.45
CA TYR A 71 6.38 -13.26 -7.76
C TYR A 71 7.54 -14.26 -7.77
N ILE A 72 7.24 -15.57 -7.70
CA ILE A 72 8.26 -16.62 -7.88
C ILE A 72 8.88 -16.54 -9.29
N ILE A 73 8.05 -16.31 -10.31
CA ILE A 73 8.48 -16.27 -11.72
C ILE A 73 9.21 -14.96 -12.03
N SER A 74 8.63 -13.82 -11.68
CA SER A 74 9.16 -12.49 -12.00
C SER A 74 8.78 -11.44 -10.95
N PRO A 75 9.64 -11.23 -9.93
CA PRO A 75 9.47 -10.14 -8.97
C PRO A 75 9.40 -8.76 -9.65
N ARG A 76 10.18 -8.57 -10.73
CA ARG A 76 10.19 -7.32 -11.51
C ARG A 76 8.81 -7.02 -12.09
N LEU A 77 8.17 -8.02 -12.72
CA LEU A 77 6.82 -7.84 -13.28
C LEU A 77 5.82 -7.47 -12.18
N CYS A 78 5.90 -8.15 -11.04
CA CYS A 78 5.06 -7.87 -9.87
C CYS A 78 5.22 -6.43 -9.38
N HIS A 79 6.46 -5.96 -9.16
CA HIS A 79 6.71 -4.58 -8.75
C HIS A 79 6.28 -3.56 -9.82
N THR A 80 6.50 -3.84 -11.11
CA THR A 80 5.97 -2.99 -12.19
C THR A 80 4.45 -2.91 -12.15
N ALA A 81 3.76 -4.04 -11.97
CA ALA A 81 2.31 -4.09 -11.93
C ALA A 81 1.75 -3.32 -10.74
N VAL A 82 2.35 -3.47 -9.54
CA VAL A 82 1.97 -2.68 -8.37
C VAL A 82 2.20 -1.20 -8.61
N GLY A 83 3.36 -0.80 -9.14
CA GLY A 83 3.62 0.61 -9.48
C GLY A 83 2.49 1.23 -10.31
N TYR A 84 2.04 0.53 -11.37
CA TYR A 84 0.90 1.00 -12.18
C TYR A 84 -0.46 0.95 -11.46
N LEU A 85 -0.69 0.00 -10.56
CA LEU A 85 -1.89 0.01 -9.71
C LEU A 85 -1.92 1.28 -8.85
N GLU A 86 -0.77 1.65 -8.28
CA GLU A 86 -0.67 2.84 -7.45
C GLU A 86 -0.75 4.14 -8.27
N GLU A 87 -0.32 4.16 -9.53
CA GLU A 87 -0.60 5.32 -10.42
C GLU A 87 -2.11 5.56 -10.54
N GLU A 88 -2.89 4.49 -10.71
CA GLU A 88 -4.35 4.57 -10.80
C GLU A 88 -5.00 4.89 -9.45
N ALA A 89 -4.42 4.42 -8.34
CA ALA A 89 -4.86 4.79 -6.99
C ALA A 89 -4.66 6.30 -6.75
N VAL A 90 -3.49 6.86 -7.07
CA VAL A 90 -3.21 8.30 -6.96
C VAL A 90 -4.19 9.12 -7.80
N ARG A 91 -4.50 8.68 -9.03
CA ARG A 91 -5.50 9.32 -9.90
C ARG A 91 -6.90 9.27 -9.26
N THR A 92 -7.29 8.11 -8.75
CA THR A 92 -8.60 7.89 -8.12
C THR A 92 -8.80 8.80 -6.92
N TYR A 93 -7.84 8.87 -6.00
CA TYR A 93 -7.95 9.76 -4.84
C TYR A 93 -7.87 11.24 -5.22
N THR A 94 -7.10 11.58 -6.26
CA THR A 94 -7.11 12.95 -6.80
C THR A 94 -8.50 13.34 -7.32
N HIS A 95 -9.19 12.44 -8.03
CA HIS A 95 -10.55 12.68 -8.46
C HIS A 95 -11.52 12.81 -7.29
N ALA A 96 -11.42 11.93 -6.28
CA ALA A 96 -12.28 12.00 -5.09
C ALA A 96 -12.11 13.30 -4.31
N ILE A 97 -10.86 13.79 -4.15
CA ILE A 97 -10.58 15.09 -3.52
C ILE A 97 -11.18 16.23 -4.35
N ARG A 98 -11.02 16.19 -5.68
CA ARG A 98 -11.62 17.20 -6.56
C ARG A 98 -13.15 17.19 -6.48
N ASP A 99 -13.78 16.02 -6.38
CA ASP A 99 -15.23 15.91 -6.23
C ASP A 99 -15.72 16.53 -4.91
N ILE A 100 -14.93 16.46 -3.83
CA ILE A 100 -15.21 17.18 -2.58
C ILE A 100 -15.05 18.69 -2.79
N ASP A 101 -13.93 19.13 -3.35
CA ASP A 101 -13.59 20.55 -3.52
C ASP A 101 -14.59 21.29 -4.44
N GLU A 102 -15.15 20.57 -5.42
CA GLU A 102 -16.13 21.11 -6.37
C GLU A 102 -17.59 20.87 -5.92
N GLY A 103 -17.80 20.37 -4.69
CA GLY A 103 -19.14 20.17 -4.10
C GLY A 103 -19.97 19.05 -4.73
N ARG A 104 -19.36 18.16 -5.51
CA ARG A 104 -20.03 16.98 -6.10
C ARG A 104 -20.26 15.85 -5.11
N ASN A 105 -19.53 15.83 -4.00
CA ASN A 105 -19.72 14.88 -2.91
C ASN A 105 -20.02 15.61 -1.57
N PRO A 106 -21.25 16.14 -1.40
CA PRO A 106 -21.62 16.90 -0.22
C PRO A 106 -21.62 16.06 1.06
N GLU A 107 -21.84 14.74 0.95
CA GLU A 107 -21.81 13.84 2.11
C GLU A 107 -20.44 13.77 2.77
N TRP A 108 -19.36 13.97 2.00
CA TRP A 108 -17.99 13.87 2.49
C TRP A 108 -17.36 15.23 2.79
N ALA A 109 -17.95 16.34 2.34
CA ALA A 109 -17.39 17.68 2.50
C ALA A 109 -17.16 18.05 3.98
N ASP A 110 -18.18 17.82 4.83
CA ASP A 110 -18.13 18.17 6.26
C ASP A 110 -17.91 16.97 7.19
N LYS A 111 -17.82 15.76 6.62
CA LYS A 111 -17.66 14.53 7.38
C LYS A 111 -16.31 14.46 8.05
N GLU A 112 -16.31 14.10 9.33
CA GLU A 112 -15.09 13.90 10.11
C GLU A 112 -14.39 12.61 9.69
N ALA A 113 -13.05 12.65 9.69
CA ALA A 113 -12.24 11.47 9.48
C ALA A 113 -12.42 10.50 10.66
N PRO A 114 -12.48 9.18 10.42
CA PRO A 114 -12.53 8.19 11.49
C PRO A 114 -11.36 8.34 12.48
N GLU A 115 -11.59 8.04 13.76
CA GLU A 115 -10.56 8.18 14.82
C GLU A 115 -9.30 7.37 14.51
N ILE A 116 -9.45 6.13 14.01
CA ILE A 116 -8.34 5.29 13.54
C ILE A 116 -7.44 6.01 12.53
N ALA A 117 -8.02 6.84 11.64
CA ALA A 117 -7.24 7.61 10.68
C ALA A 117 -6.53 8.79 11.32
N VAL A 118 -7.23 9.49 12.21
CA VAL A 118 -6.64 10.62 12.94
C VAL A 118 -5.43 10.17 13.73
N GLU A 119 -5.50 9.02 14.39
CA GLU A 119 -4.41 8.43 15.14
C GLU A 119 -3.26 7.95 14.23
N TYR A 120 -3.58 7.16 13.19
CA TYR A 120 -2.57 6.55 12.33
C TYR A 120 -1.80 7.58 11.50
N TRP A 121 -2.50 8.52 10.84
CA TRP A 121 -1.88 9.57 10.02
C TRP A 121 -1.60 10.87 10.79
N GLN A 122 -1.90 10.92 12.09
CA GLN A 122 -1.67 12.10 12.94
C GLN A 122 -2.32 13.38 12.35
N LEU A 123 -3.56 13.28 11.86
CA LEU A 123 -4.21 14.34 11.09
C LEU A 123 -4.62 15.59 11.89
N GLY A 124 -4.53 15.53 13.22
CA GLY A 124 -4.98 16.58 14.12
C GLY A 124 -6.48 16.53 14.42
N ALA A 125 -6.88 17.24 15.48
CA ALA A 125 -8.27 17.25 15.94
C ALA A 125 -9.20 17.94 14.91
N GLY A 126 -10.38 17.36 14.68
CA GLY A 126 -11.37 17.88 13.73
C GLY A 126 -11.02 17.65 12.26
N ALA A 127 -10.05 16.77 11.97
CA ALA A 127 -9.71 16.41 10.60
C ALA A 127 -10.94 15.89 9.84
N LYS A 128 -11.11 16.39 8.62
CA LYS A 128 -12.19 16.02 7.70
C LYS A 128 -11.79 14.91 6.75
N MET A 129 -12.78 14.27 6.10
CA MET A 129 -12.57 13.26 5.06
C MET A 129 -11.57 13.69 3.99
N ARG A 130 -11.57 14.97 3.59
CA ARG A 130 -10.58 15.50 2.65
C ARG A 130 -9.12 15.32 3.12
N HIS A 131 -8.85 15.52 4.41
CA HIS A 131 -7.51 15.35 4.99
C HIS A 131 -7.08 13.88 4.97
N LEU A 132 -8.02 12.97 5.30
CA LEU A 132 -7.80 11.53 5.16
C LEU A 132 -7.45 11.16 3.71
N LEU A 133 -8.24 11.59 2.72
CA LEU A 133 -7.96 11.26 1.31
C LEU A 133 -6.62 11.81 0.82
N LEU A 134 -6.20 12.98 1.32
CA LEU A 134 -4.89 13.54 1.03
C LEU A 134 -3.75 12.67 1.59
N ALA A 135 -3.90 12.17 2.82
CA ALA A 135 -2.92 11.30 3.45
C ALA A 135 -2.83 9.95 2.74
N VAL A 136 -3.97 9.31 2.47
CA VAL A 136 -4.04 8.06 1.70
C VAL A 136 -3.39 8.23 0.33
N ARG A 137 -3.74 9.29 -0.41
CA ARG A 137 -3.11 9.55 -1.73
C ARG A 137 -1.58 9.73 -1.63
N ALA A 138 -1.08 10.32 -0.54
CA ALA A 138 0.35 10.50 -0.34
C ALA A 138 1.04 9.14 -0.12
N ASP A 139 0.39 8.21 0.60
CA ASP A 139 0.86 6.84 0.74
C ASP A 139 0.93 6.15 -0.62
N GLU A 140 -0.12 6.24 -1.45
CA GLU A 140 -0.11 5.62 -2.78
C GLU A 140 0.97 6.20 -3.69
N ALA A 141 1.23 7.50 -3.61
CA ALA A 141 2.31 8.13 -4.36
C ALA A 141 3.69 7.61 -3.91
N SER A 142 3.85 7.33 -2.61
CA SER A 142 5.04 6.69 -2.06
C SER A 142 5.18 5.25 -2.57
N HIS A 143 4.11 4.44 -2.44
CA HIS A 143 4.07 3.05 -2.91
C HIS A 143 4.34 2.96 -4.42
N ASN A 144 3.76 3.85 -5.21
CA ASN A 144 4.03 4.00 -6.64
C ASN A 144 5.52 4.15 -6.91
N HIS A 145 6.14 5.15 -6.27
CA HIS A 145 7.55 5.46 -6.51
C HIS A 145 8.46 4.30 -6.08
N VAL A 146 8.21 3.74 -4.89
CA VAL A 146 8.98 2.62 -4.34
C VAL A 146 8.91 1.41 -5.27
N ASN A 147 7.72 1.03 -5.73
CA ASN A 147 7.56 -0.15 -6.58
C ASN A 147 8.15 0.03 -7.98
N HIS A 148 8.04 1.22 -8.59
CA HIS A 148 8.73 1.48 -9.86
C HIS A 148 10.25 1.42 -9.72
N VAL A 149 10.80 1.93 -8.62
CA VAL A 149 12.24 1.83 -8.34
C VAL A 149 12.63 0.37 -8.13
N PHE A 150 11.91 -0.38 -7.30
CA PHE A 150 12.15 -1.81 -7.07
C PHE A 150 12.07 -2.65 -8.35
N ALA A 151 11.15 -2.32 -9.26
CA ALA A 151 11.08 -2.97 -10.56
C ALA A 151 12.34 -2.75 -11.41
N SER A 152 13.01 -1.61 -11.27
CA SER A 152 14.23 -1.26 -12.01
C SER A 152 15.51 -1.85 -11.41
N MET A 153 15.48 -2.30 -10.15
CA MET A 153 16.65 -2.72 -9.39
C MET A 153 17.02 -4.20 -9.57
N ASP A 154 18.27 -4.54 -9.19
CA ASP A 154 18.67 -5.93 -9.03
C ASP A 154 17.97 -6.52 -7.80
N PHE A 155 17.07 -7.46 -8.05
CA PHE A 155 16.29 -8.12 -7.01
C PHE A 155 17.14 -8.90 -6.00
N ARG A 156 18.32 -9.41 -6.39
CA ARG A 156 19.13 -10.31 -5.57
C ARG A 156 20.10 -9.56 -4.66
N GLU A 157 20.75 -8.54 -5.18
CA GLU A 157 21.86 -7.87 -4.52
C GLU A 157 21.63 -6.35 -4.33
N GLY A 158 20.59 -5.77 -4.95
CA GLY A 158 20.28 -4.33 -4.82
C GLY A 158 19.93 -3.94 -3.39
N ALA A 159 20.57 -2.89 -2.88
CA ALA A 159 20.23 -2.33 -1.57
C ALA A 159 19.04 -1.38 -1.68
N ASN A 160 18.05 -1.54 -0.79
CA ASN A 160 16.86 -0.68 -0.78
C ASN A 160 17.24 0.78 -0.49
N PRO A 161 17.07 1.72 -1.44
CA PRO A 161 17.43 3.12 -1.24
C PRO A 161 16.49 3.84 -0.26
N PHE A 162 15.34 3.25 0.05
CA PHE A 162 14.33 3.80 0.96
C PHE A 162 14.42 3.23 2.39
N ALA A 163 15.38 2.36 2.66
CA ALA A 163 15.55 1.83 4.01
C ALA A 163 15.85 2.97 4.99
N LYS A 164 15.17 2.98 6.15
CA LYS A 164 15.51 3.88 7.27
C LYS A 164 16.99 3.65 7.61
N ASN A 165 17.84 4.65 7.33
CA ASN A 165 19.33 4.65 7.40
C ASN A 165 20.11 4.28 6.12
N ALA A 166 19.51 4.27 4.92
CA ALA A 166 20.24 4.00 3.67
C ALA A 166 21.41 4.97 3.37
N HIS A 167 21.40 6.18 3.98
CA HIS A 167 22.51 7.15 3.90
C HIS A 167 23.72 6.81 4.77
N ILE A 168 23.62 5.76 5.60
CA ILE A 168 24.64 5.31 6.54
C ILE A 168 25.01 3.86 6.17
N MET A 169 25.52 3.65 4.96
CA MET A 169 26.25 2.42 4.65
C MET A 169 27.74 2.70 4.91
N PRO A 170 28.45 1.83 5.66
CA PRO A 170 29.86 2.00 5.99
C PRO A 170 30.80 1.96 4.77
#